data_AF-A0A960VA43-F1
#
_entry.id   AF-A0A960VA43-F1
#
_cell.length_a   1.000
_cell.length_b   1.000
_cell.length_c   1.000
_cell.angle_alpha   90.00
_cell.angle_beta   90.00
_cell.angle_gamma   90.00
#
_symmetry.space_group_name_H-M   'P 1'
#
loop_
_entity.id
_entity.type
_entity.pdbx_description
1 polymer ?
#
loop_
_entity_poly.entity_id
_entity_poly.type
_entity_poly.pdbx_seq_one_letter_code
_entity_poly.pdbx_strand_id
1 'polypeptide(L)'
;MIYTASIIAFISLFSAILYGLDDKLRIFSMMRTMGGGIIQISGIILSETFFLCFLGTFSGILSSLFLSPIIIDVINKNAFGWSLEIVQPIDLMVYFLLFTFPISVLVSIYPIWILKNLSLREILSYE
;
A
#
# COMPACT_ATOMS: atom_id res chain seq x y z
N MET A 1 -5.43 -5.59 19.79
CA MET A 1 -4.20 -4.83 19.47
C MET A 1 -3.69 -5.08 18.06
N ILE A 2 -3.58 -6.31 17.56
CA ILE A 2 -3.14 -6.57 16.18
C ILE A 2 -4.09 -5.95 15.13
N TYR A 3 -5.40 -6.07 15.33
CA TYR A 3 -6.38 -5.53 14.38
C TYR A 3 -6.31 -4.00 14.22
N THR A 4 -5.95 -3.26 15.27
CA THR A 4 -5.94 -1.78 15.23
C THR A 4 -4.77 -1.24 14.42
N ALA A 5 -3.58 -1.83 14.55
CA ALA A 5 -2.42 -1.41 13.77
C ALA A 5 -2.62 -1.66 12.27
N SER A 6 -3.19 -2.83 11.91
CA SER A 6 -3.51 -3.16 10.52
C SER A 6 -4.55 -2.22 9.91
N ILE A 7 -5.59 -1.85 10.69
CA ILE A 7 -6.62 -0.89 10.25
C ILE A 7 -5.99 0.49 10.02
N ILE A 8 -5.17 0.98 10.95
CA ILE A 8 -4.52 2.29 10.81
C ILE A 8 -3.61 2.29 9.58
N ALA A 9 -2.78 1.26 9.41
CA ALA A 9 -1.91 1.14 8.24
C ALA A 9 -2.70 1.13 6.93
N PHE A 10 -3.82 0.40 6.89
CA PHE A 10 -4.72 0.38 5.74
C PHE A 10 -5.30 1.77 5.45
N ILE A 11 -5.84 2.45 6.47
CA ILE A 11 -6.40 3.81 6.32
C ILE A 11 -5.32 4.77 5.84
N SER A 12 -4.12 4.74 6.41
CA SER A 12 -3.02 5.61 6.01
C SER A 12 -2.63 5.40 4.55
N LEU A 13 -2.51 4.15 4.10
CA LEU A 13 -2.16 3.82 2.72
C LEU A 13 -3.28 4.24 1.76
N PHE A 14 -4.54 4.00 2.14
CA PHE A 14 -5.71 4.41 1.37
C PHE A 14 -5.81 5.94 1.25
N SER A 15 -5.64 6.66 2.36
CA SER A 15 -5.63 8.13 2.37
C SER A 15 -4.50 8.69 1.51
N ALA A 16 -3.30 8.10 1.54
CA ALA A 16 -2.18 8.54 0.71
C ALA A 16 -2.48 8.42 -0.79
N ILE A 17 -3.11 7.30 -1.20
CA ILE A 17 -3.51 7.10 -2.60
C ILE A 17 -4.60 8.09 -2.99
N LEU A 18 -5.63 8.27 -2.16
CA LEU A 18 -6.71 9.21 -2.45
C LEU A 18 -6.20 10.64 -2.59
N TYR A 19 -5.35 11.09 -1.66
CA TYR A 19 -4.72 12.41 -1.74
C TYR A 19 -3.89 12.57 -3.01
N GLY A 20 -3.13 11.54 -3.39
CA GLY A 20 -2.36 11.54 -4.64
C GLY A 20 -3.21 11.56 -5.91
N LEU A 21 -4.50 11.19 -5.85
CA LEU A 21 -5.40 11.30 -6.99
C LEU A 21 -5.77 12.74 -7.28
N ASP A 22 -6.10 13.52 -6.24
CA ASP A 22 -6.53 14.91 -6.39
C ASP A 22 -5.50 15.73 -7.20
N ASP A 23 -4.22 15.55 -6.89
CA ASP A 23 -3.10 16.17 -7.60
C ASP A 23 -3.01 15.73 -9.08
N LYS A 24 -3.42 14.50 -9.39
CA LYS A 24 -3.30 13.88 -10.73
C LYS A 24 -4.58 13.94 -11.56
N LEU A 25 -5.72 14.30 -10.98
CA LEU A 25 -7.02 14.40 -11.69
C LEU A 25 -6.92 15.30 -12.93
N ARG A 26 -6.19 16.42 -12.82
CA ARG A 26 -5.95 17.34 -13.93
C ARG A 26 -5.15 16.67 -15.06
N ILE A 27 -4.10 15.94 -14.72
CA ILE A 27 -3.25 15.23 -15.69
C ILE A 27 -4.04 14.12 -16.39
N PHE A 28 -4.83 13.35 -15.65
CA PHE A 28 -5.69 12.30 -16.22
C PHE A 28 -6.78 12.86 -17.13
N SER A 29 -7.29 14.06 -16.82
CA SER A 29 -8.24 14.77 -17.68
C SER A 29 -7.60 15.22 -18.99
N MET A 30 -6.41 15.81 -18.92
CA MET A 30 -5.63 16.17 -20.12
C MET A 30 -5.30 14.93 -20.95
N MET A 31 -4.94 13.82 -20.31
CA MET A 31 -4.69 12.56 -20.99
C MET A 31 -5.94 12.06 -21.71
N ARG A 32 -7.13 12.14 -21.10
CA ARG A 32 -8.42 11.80 -21.72
C ARG A 32 -8.78 12.69 -22.91
N THR A 33 -8.53 14.00 -22.84
CA THR A 33 -8.82 14.91 -23.96
C THR A 33 -7.90 14.68 -25.16
N MET A 34 -6.68 14.19 -24.93
CA MET A 34 -5.75 13.77 -25.98
C MET A 34 -6.05 12.36 -26.54
N GLY A 35 -7.15 11.72 -26.12
CA GLY A 35 -7.56 10.38 -26.58
C GLY A 35 -7.07 9.22 -25.69
N GLY A 36 -6.50 9.51 -24.53
CA GLY A 36 -6.07 8.50 -23.55
C GLY A 36 -7.25 7.70 -22.98
N GLY A 37 -7.09 6.37 -22.93
CA GLY A 37 -8.13 5.45 -22.50
C GLY A 37 -8.22 5.30 -20.98
N ILE A 38 -9.42 5.01 -20.46
CA ILE A 38 -9.64 4.72 -19.03
C ILE A 38 -8.82 3.51 -18.53
N ILE A 39 -8.50 2.58 -19.43
CA ILE A 39 -7.66 1.41 -19.14
C ILE A 39 -6.21 1.85 -18.84
N GLN A 40 -5.69 2.85 -19.56
CA GLN A 40 -4.33 3.38 -19.32
C GLN A 40 -4.25 4.05 -17.95
N ILE A 41 -5.23 4.90 -17.62
CA ILE A 41 -5.31 5.56 -16.31
C ILE A 41 -5.45 4.54 -15.18
N SER A 42 -6.30 3.52 -15.36
CA SER A 42 -6.47 2.45 -14.37
C SER A 42 -5.18 1.65 -14.16
N GLY A 43 -4.42 1.41 -15.23
CA GLY A 43 -3.11 0.75 -15.16
C GLY A 43 -2.07 1.57 -14.38
N ILE A 44 -2.07 2.89 -14.54
CA ILE A 44 -1.18 3.80 -13.78
C ILE A 44 -1.48 3.69 -12.28
N ILE A 45 -2.75 3.76 -11.90
CA ILE A 45 -3.17 3.73 -10.48
C ILE A 45 -2.90 2.37 -9.86
N LEU A 46 -3.18 1.29 -10.58
CA LEU A 46 -2.87 -0.06 -10.12
C LEU A 46 -1.36 -0.22 -9.91
N SER A 47 -0.54 0.27 -10.84
CA SER A 47 0.93 0.21 -10.72
C SER A 47 1.44 1.03 -9.53
N GLU A 48 0.90 2.23 -9.30
CA GLU A 48 1.26 3.07 -8.15
C GLU A 48 0.88 2.41 -6.83
N THR A 49 -0.36 1.92 -6.75
CA THR A 49 -0.87 1.21 -5.56
C THR A 49 -0.03 -0.05 -5.29
N PHE A 50 0.26 -0.84 -6.31
CA PHE A 50 1.11 -2.03 -6.18
C PHE A 50 2.50 -1.67 -5.70
N PHE A 51 3.12 -0.64 -6.26
CA PHE A 51 4.45 -0.19 -5.85
C PHE A 51 4.48 0.23 -4.37
N LEU A 52 3.51 1.02 -3.92
CA LEU A 52 3.41 1.44 -2.52
C LEU A 52 3.16 0.27 -1.58
N CYS A 53 2.22 -0.63 -1.90
CA CYS A 53 1.96 -1.83 -1.11
C CYS A 53 3.20 -2.73 -1.05
N PHE A 54 3.87 -2.94 -2.18
CA PHE A 54 5.08 -3.77 -2.26
C PHE A 54 6.21 -3.19 -1.41
N LEU A 55 6.50 -1.90 -1.53
CA LEU A 55 7.49 -1.24 -0.69
C LEU A 55 7.12 -1.31 0.80
N GLY A 56 5.84 -1.13 1.14
CA GLY A 56 5.36 -1.25 2.51
C GLY A 56 5.57 -2.66 3.07
N THR A 57 5.16 -3.69 2.35
CA THR A 57 5.36 -5.09 2.74
C THR A 57 6.85 -5.43 2.85
N PHE A 58 7.65 -5.05 1.85
CA PHE A 58 9.09 -5.30 1.83
C PHE A 58 9.81 -4.61 3.00
N SER A 59 9.49 -3.34 3.26
CA SER A 59 10.04 -2.58 4.38
C SER A 59 9.62 -3.16 5.74
N GLY A 60 8.37 -3.62 5.87
CA GLY A 60 7.88 -4.29 7.07
C GLY A 60 8.61 -5.61 7.36
N ILE A 61 8.82 -6.43 6.32
CA ILE A 61 9.62 -7.66 6.38
C ILE A 61 11.05 -7.34 6.82
N LEU A 62 11.68 -6.37 6.16
CA LEU A 62 13.05 -5.97 6.47
C LEU A 62 13.17 -5.47 7.92
N SER A 63 12.25 -4.61 8.34
CA SER A 63 12.20 -4.10 9.72
C SER A 63 12.02 -5.22 10.73
N SER A 64 11.18 -6.22 10.43
CA SER A 64 10.97 -7.39 11.28
C SER A 64 12.23 -8.24 11.42
N LEU A 65 12.98 -8.45 10.33
CA LEU A 65 14.26 -9.17 10.34
C LEU A 65 15.30 -8.49 11.23
N PHE A 66 15.33 -7.17 11.26
CA PHE A 66 16.24 -6.41 12.12
C PHE A 66 15.76 -6.38 13.58
N LEU A 67 14.47 -6.16 13.83
CA LEU A 67 13.94 -6.03 15.19
C LEU A 67 13.90 -7.35 15.96
N SER A 68 13.54 -8.46 15.29
CA SER A 68 13.39 -9.77 15.94
C SER A 68 14.63 -10.20 16.76
N PRO A 69 15.85 -10.22 16.22
CA PRO A 69 17.04 -10.61 16.99
C PRO A 69 17.37 -9.60 18.11
N ILE A 70 17.15 -8.30 17.89
CA ILE A 70 17.36 -7.29 18.94
C ILE A 70 16.44 -7.56 20.13
N ILE A 71 15.17 -7.87 19.87
CA ILE A 71 14.20 -8.15 20.92
C ILE A 71 14.58 -9.43 21.65
N ILE A 72 14.95 -10.50 20.94
CA ILE A 72 15.20 -11.81 21.56
C ILE A 72 16.57 -11.86 22.27
N ASP A 73 17.65 -11.38 21.65
CA ASP A 73 19.00 -11.56 22.19
C ASP A 73 19.45 -10.44 23.11
N VAL A 74 18.99 -9.21 22.86
CA VAL A 74 19.39 -8.04 23.66
C VAL A 74 18.34 -7.74 24.71
N ILE A 75 17.10 -7.48 24.29
CA ILE A 75 16.06 -7.02 25.21
C ILE A 75 15.62 -8.16 26.12
N ASN A 76 15.29 -9.33 25.60
CA ASN A 76 14.77 -10.44 26.40
C ASN A 76 15.81 -10.96 27.39
N LYS A 77 17.07 -11.05 26.96
CA LYS A 77 18.17 -11.48 27.83
C LYS A 77 18.45 -10.47 28.95
N ASN A 78 18.43 -9.17 28.66
CA ASN A 78 18.62 -8.14 29.69
C ASN A 78 17.42 -8.01 30.64
N ALA A 79 16.20 -8.19 30.12
CA ALA A 79 14.98 -8.05 30.92
C ALA A 79 14.68 -9.28 31.79
N PHE A 80 14.95 -10.49 31.29
CA PHE A 80 14.52 -11.73 31.93
C PHE A 80 15.64 -12.75 32.20
N GLY A 81 16.84 -12.57 31.62
CA GLY A 81 17.99 -13.44 31.87
C GLY A 81 18.06 -14.73 31.03
N TRP A 82 17.08 -14.98 30.15
CA TRP A 82 17.01 -16.16 29.28
C TRP A 82 16.69 -15.77 27.82
N SER A 83 17.16 -16.57 26.87
CA SER A 83 16.95 -16.36 25.43
C SER A 83 15.92 -17.35 24.87
N LEU A 84 15.14 -16.88 23.88
CA LEU A 84 14.24 -17.72 23.08
C LEU A 84 14.96 -18.17 21.81
N GLU A 85 14.49 -19.28 21.24
CA GLU A 85 14.94 -19.70 19.91
C GLU A 85 14.35 -18.77 18.84
N ILE A 86 15.21 -18.25 17.96
CA ILE A 86 14.81 -17.37 16.86
C ILE A 86 14.31 -18.26 15.71
N VAL A 87 13.00 -18.37 15.58
CA VAL A 87 12.36 -19.02 14.43
C VAL A 87 11.89 -17.93 13.47
N GLN A 88 12.53 -17.82 12.31
CA GLN A 88 12.08 -16.94 11.24
C GLN A 88 11.26 -17.72 10.22
N PRO A 89 9.92 -17.52 10.16
CA PRO A 89 9.06 -18.26 9.25
C PRO A 89 9.15 -17.65 7.84
N ILE A 90 10.13 -18.10 7.05
CA ILE A 90 10.33 -17.64 5.66
C ILE A 90 9.06 -17.84 4.82
N ASP A 91 8.33 -18.93 5.06
CA ASP A 91 7.07 -19.23 4.36
C ASP A 91 6.02 -18.12 4.54
N LEU A 92 5.91 -17.57 5.75
CA LEU A 92 4.99 -16.46 6.03
C LEU A 92 5.44 -15.18 5.34
N MET A 93 6.74 -14.92 5.25
CA MET A 93 7.27 -13.73 4.56
C MET A 93 6.95 -13.77 3.07
N VAL A 94 7.14 -14.94 2.43
CA VAL A 94 6.77 -15.16 1.03
C VAL A 94 5.26 -15.05 0.85
N TYR A 95 4.47 -15.61 1.77
CA TYR A 95 3.02 -15.46 1.75
C TYR A 95 2.61 -13.98 1.74
N PHE A 96 3.16 -13.15 2.62
CA PHE A 96 2.84 -11.71 2.65
C PHE A 96 3.25 -10.98 1.36
N LEU A 97 4.41 -11.28 0.78
CA LEU A 97 4.85 -10.72 -0.50
C LEU A 97 3.91 -11.09 -1.65
N LEU A 98 3.47 -12.34 -1.72
CA LEU A 98 2.50 -12.78 -2.73
C LEU A 98 1.13 -12.14 -2.50
N PHE A 99 0.74 -11.98 -1.24
CA PHE A 99 -0.55 -11.38 -0.86
C PHE A 99 -0.60 -9.86 -1.09
N THR A 100 0.55 -9.20 -1.25
CA THR A 100 0.63 -7.78 -1.66
C THR A 100 -0.13 -7.51 -2.96
N PHE A 101 -0.01 -8.39 -3.96
CA PHE A 101 -0.68 -8.19 -5.25
C PHE A 101 -2.21 -8.12 -5.13
N PRO A 102 -2.92 -9.12 -4.58
CA PRO A 102 -4.37 -9.04 -4.43
C PRO A 102 -4.80 -7.88 -3.53
N ILE A 103 -4.02 -7.53 -2.49
CA ILE A 103 -4.30 -6.34 -1.67
C ILE A 103 -4.23 -5.06 -2.51
N SER A 104 -3.19 -4.90 -3.33
CA SER A 104 -3.05 -3.70 -4.16
C SER A 104 -4.20 -3.56 -5.16
N VAL A 105 -4.67 -4.68 -5.73
CA VAL A 105 -5.87 -4.70 -6.57
C VAL A 105 -7.07 -4.24 -5.76
N LEU A 106 -7.33 -4.83 -4.59
CA LEU A 106 -8.47 -4.47 -3.74
C LEU A 106 -8.47 -2.98 -3.35
N VAL A 107 -7.31 -2.43 -2.96
CA VAL A 107 -7.15 -1.02 -2.60
C VAL A 107 -7.43 -0.10 -3.80
N SER A 108 -7.03 -0.51 -5.01
CA SER A 108 -7.20 0.28 -6.23
C SER A 108 -8.63 0.29 -6.80
N ILE A 109 -9.53 -0.60 -6.34
CA ILE A 109 -10.91 -0.68 -6.86
C ILE A 109 -11.66 0.64 -6.67
N TYR A 110 -11.65 1.18 -5.46
CA TYR A 110 -12.36 2.42 -5.13
C TYR A 110 -11.85 3.65 -5.91
N PRO A 111 -10.53 3.94 -5.97
CA PRO A 111 -10.04 5.08 -6.73
C PRO A 111 -10.26 4.95 -8.24
N ILE A 112 -10.16 3.74 -8.81
CA ILE A 112 -10.53 3.49 -10.21
C ILE A 112 -12.02 3.75 -10.43
N TRP A 113 -12.87 3.34 -9.50
CA TRP A 113 -14.32 3.58 -9.58
C TRP A 113 -14.66 5.08 -9.57
N ILE A 114 -14.01 5.88 -8.71
CA ILE A 114 -14.15 7.35 -8.72
C ILE A 114 -13.82 7.91 -10.11
N LEU A 115 -12.68 7.55 -10.68
CA LEU A 115 -12.23 8.07 -11.98
C LEU A 115 -13.09 7.65 -13.17
N LYS A 116 -13.72 6.47 -13.09
CA LYS A 116 -14.68 6.03 -14.10
C LYS A 116 -15.94 6.89 -14.10
N ASN A 117 -16.38 7.31 -12.92
CA ASN A 117 -17.63 8.06 -12.74
C ASN A 117 -17.45 9.57 -12.85
N LEU A 118 -16.24 10.09 -12.64
CA LEU A 118 -15.93 11.50 -12.90
C LEU A 118 -16.13 11.82 -14.38
N SER A 119 -17.14 12.63 -14.67
CA SER A 119 -17.38 13.14 -16.02
C SER A 119 -16.37 14.23 -16.36
N LEU A 120 -15.91 14.30 -17.62
CA LEU A 120 -15.05 15.40 -18.12
C LEU A 120 -15.62 16.80 -17.83
N ARG A 121 -16.94 16.88 -17.58
CA ARG A 121 -17.69 18.11 -17.32
C ARG A 121 -17.57 18.61 -15.87
N GLU A 122 -17.45 17.72 -14.90
CA GLU A 122 -17.27 18.10 -13.47
C GLU A 122 -15.84 18.58 -13.19
N ILE A 123 -14.85 18.09 -13.93
CA ILE A 123 -13.44 18.47 -13.72
C ILE A 123 -13.15 19.88 -14.24
N LEU A 124 -13.93 20.35 -15.22
CA LEU A 124 -13.89 21.73 -15.73
C LEU A 124 -14.75 22.70 -14.90
N SER A 125 -15.61 22.21 -14.00
CA SER A 125 -16.44 23.06 -13.12
C SER A 125 -15.82 23.32 -11.75
N TYR A 126 -14.60 22.86 -11.49
CA TYR A 126 -13.78 23.27 -10.34
C TYR A 126 -12.99 24.57 -10.59
N GLU A 127 -13.25 25.26 -11.70
CA GLU A 127 -12.90 26.68 -11.95
C GLU A 127 -14.04 27.61 -11.51
#